data_AF-A0A515DDT6-F1
#
_entry.id   AF-A0A515DDT6-F1
#
_cell.length_a   1.000
_cell.length_b   1.000
_cell.length_c   1.000
_cell.angle_alpha   90.00
_cell.angle_beta   90.00
_cell.angle_gamma   90.00
#
_symmetry.space_group_name_H-M   'P 1'
#
loop_
_entity.id
_entity.type
_entity.pdbx_description
1 polymer ?
#
loop_
_entity_poly.entity_id
_entity_poly.type
_entity_poly.pdbx_seq_one_letter_code
_entity_poly.pdbx_strand_id
1 'polypeptide(L)'
;MSYRLEYQWGAFHIPAASLGLAEDRFVIAVEGGDNNVCHAQTGKRARSWDACMIGTKVQVLRQAVYLAGSCEGGSLQPHGRYCTPESYIRRIRRLLEGPGYVSRGYWRPRLRIRPTHVVVDDLRAMGIEPTIEKWHGEERAVVAFSPDRQGDFFRLIDRYGNELPAWCWAEVAGLAAS
;
A
#
# COMPACT_ATOMS: atom_id res chain seq x y z
N MET A 1 7.00 -13.55 -20.35
CA MET A 1 6.47 -12.26 -19.83
C MET A 1 6.08 -12.45 -18.38
N SER A 2 6.49 -11.53 -17.51
CA SER A 2 6.04 -11.48 -16.12
C SER A 2 4.75 -10.66 -16.04
N TYR A 3 3.79 -11.11 -15.25
CA TYR A 3 2.60 -10.33 -14.90
C TYR A 3 2.28 -10.53 -13.41
N ARG A 4 1.70 -9.50 -12.80
CA ARG A 4 1.31 -9.55 -11.39
C ARG A 4 -0.02 -10.27 -11.23
N LEU A 5 -0.03 -11.26 -10.35
CA LEU A 5 -1.22 -11.95 -9.89
C LEU A 5 -1.69 -11.32 -8.59
N GLU A 6 -2.97 -10.99 -8.50
CA GLU A 6 -3.61 -10.57 -7.24
C GLU A 6 -4.64 -11.61 -6.81
N TYR A 7 -4.55 -12.08 -5.57
CA TYR A 7 -5.36 -13.17 -5.04
C TYR A 7 -6.45 -12.66 -4.11
N GLN A 8 -6.09 -11.73 -3.22
CA GLN A 8 -6.97 -11.20 -2.18
C GLN A 8 -6.75 -9.70 -2.01
N TRP A 9 -7.78 -9.02 -1.51
CA TRP A 9 -7.74 -7.58 -1.22
C TRP A 9 -8.35 -7.35 0.16
N GLY A 10 -7.81 -6.36 0.87
CA GLY A 10 -8.35 -5.87 2.12
C GLY A 10 -8.25 -4.36 2.23
N ALA A 11 -9.19 -3.74 2.92
CA ALA A 11 -9.20 -2.30 3.14
C ALA A 11 -9.22 -1.99 4.64
N PHE A 12 -8.15 -1.42 5.18
CA PHE A 12 -8.19 -0.83 6.51
C PHE A 12 -8.83 0.55 6.40
N HIS A 13 -9.90 0.78 7.17
CA HIS A 13 -10.56 2.07 7.28
C HIS A 13 -10.11 2.75 8.56
N ILE A 14 -9.65 3.99 8.44
CA ILE A 14 -9.17 4.82 9.54
C ILE A 14 -10.03 6.07 9.60
N PRO A 15 -10.89 6.21 10.62
CA PRO A 15 -11.77 7.36 10.77
C PRO A 15 -11.00 8.68 10.88
N ALA A 16 -11.48 9.72 10.21
CA ALA A 16 -10.86 11.05 10.22
C ALA A 16 -10.75 11.62 11.64
N ALA A 17 -11.80 11.38 12.45
CA ALA A 17 -11.89 11.84 13.82
C ALA A 17 -10.77 11.28 14.71
N SER A 18 -10.31 10.03 14.51
CA SER A 18 -9.19 9.49 15.28
C SER A 18 -7.83 10.07 14.90
N LEU A 19 -7.76 10.79 13.78
CA LEU A 19 -6.53 11.37 13.23
C LEU A 19 -6.47 12.90 13.35
N GLY A 20 -7.56 13.55 13.74
CA GLY A 20 -7.69 15.00 13.66
C GLY A 20 -7.64 15.52 12.22
N LEU A 21 -8.18 14.75 11.27
CA LEU A 21 -8.23 15.08 9.83
C LEU A 21 -9.67 15.31 9.37
N ALA A 22 -9.82 15.93 8.19
CA ALA A 22 -11.13 16.26 7.62
C ALA A 22 -11.82 15.09 6.91
N GLU A 23 -11.06 14.13 6.40
CA GLU A 23 -11.59 12.99 5.64
C GLU A 23 -11.01 11.67 6.15
N ASP A 24 -11.80 10.61 6.04
CA ASP A 24 -11.36 9.26 6.38
C ASP A 24 -10.17 8.84 5.51
N ARG A 25 -9.32 7.99 6.10
CA ARG A 25 -8.15 7.44 5.44
C ARG A 25 -8.31 5.94 5.26
N PHE A 26 -7.67 5.43 4.22
CA PHE A 26 -7.75 4.04 3.83
C PHE A 26 -6.36 3.50 3.50
N VAL A 27 -6.13 2.24 3.85
CA VAL A 27 -4.98 1.45 3.38
C VAL A 27 -5.53 0.22 2.69
N ILE A 28 -5.30 0.10 1.39
CA ILE A 28 -5.66 -1.09 0.61
C ILE A 28 -4.48 -2.04 0.56
N ALA A 29 -4.65 -3.19 1.21
CA ALA A 29 -3.74 -4.30 1.15
C ALA A 29 -4.14 -5.25 0.02
N VAL A 30 -3.16 -5.81 -0.66
CA VAL A 30 -3.38 -6.82 -1.71
C VAL A 30 -2.41 -7.96 -1.52
N GLU A 31 -2.93 -9.19 -1.54
CA GLU A 31 -2.11 -10.39 -1.63
C GLU A 31 -1.79 -10.62 -3.10
N GLY A 32 -0.50 -10.60 -3.43
CA GLY A 32 -0.09 -10.77 -4.81
C GLY A 32 1.36 -11.18 -4.97
N GLY A 33 1.73 -11.47 -6.20
CA GLY A 33 3.08 -11.85 -6.57
C GLY A 33 3.22 -12.01 -8.07
N ASP A 34 4.46 -12.08 -8.53
CA ASP A 34 4.74 -12.26 -9.94
C ASP A 34 4.51 -13.71 -10.35
N ASN A 35 3.88 -13.90 -11.50
CA ASN A 35 3.48 -15.22 -12.00
C ASN A 35 4.64 -16.21 -12.18
N ASN A 36 5.86 -15.69 -12.36
CA ASN A 36 7.08 -16.44 -12.64
C ASN A 36 7.99 -16.64 -11.41
N VAL A 37 7.59 -16.14 -10.23
CA VAL A 37 8.38 -16.29 -9.00
C VAL A 37 7.76 -17.39 -8.14
N CYS A 38 8.58 -18.37 -7.76
CA CYS A 38 8.19 -19.46 -6.86
C CYS A 38 9.04 -19.45 -5.59
N HIS A 39 8.43 -19.82 -4.47
CA HIS A 39 9.12 -20.04 -3.22
C HIS A 39 10.04 -21.26 -3.33
N ALA A 40 11.34 -21.07 -3.09
CA ALA A 40 12.36 -22.08 -3.36
C ALA A 40 12.12 -23.43 -2.62
N GLN A 41 11.56 -23.39 -1.42
CA GLN A 41 11.34 -24.61 -0.62
C GLN A 41 10.05 -25.35 -0.96
N THR A 42 9.01 -24.65 -1.40
CA THR A 42 7.67 -25.25 -1.57
C THR A 42 7.28 -25.42 -3.03
N GLY A 43 8.00 -24.79 -3.96
CA GLY A 43 7.68 -24.77 -5.39
C GLY A 43 6.39 -24.02 -5.75
N LYS A 44 5.64 -23.53 -4.76
CA LYS A 44 4.43 -22.71 -4.94
C LYS A 44 4.82 -21.30 -5.39
N ARG A 45 3.93 -20.62 -6.12
CA ARG A 45 4.14 -19.20 -6.46
C ARG A 45 4.36 -18.38 -5.19
N ALA A 46 5.37 -17.53 -5.22
CA ALA A 46 5.62 -16.59 -4.15
C ALA A 46 4.53 -15.51 -4.16
N ARG A 47 4.00 -15.21 -2.98
CA ARG A 47 3.00 -14.17 -2.78
C ARG A 47 3.17 -13.55 -1.40
N SER A 48 2.90 -12.26 -1.31
CA SER A 48 2.94 -11.47 -0.09
C SER A 48 1.75 -10.52 -0.04
N TRP A 49 1.38 -10.14 1.18
CA TRP A 49 0.49 -9.02 1.40
C TRP A 49 1.30 -7.73 1.42
N ASP A 50 0.92 -6.77 0.59
CA ASP A 50 1.56 -5.47 0.52
C ASP A 50 0.52 -4.36 0.51
N ALA A 51 0.87 -3.17 1.03
CA ALA A 51 0.05 -1.98 0.83
C ALA A 51 0.17 -1.53 -0.63
N CYS A 52 -0.95 -1.57 -1.37
CA CYS A 52 -0.97 -1.15 -2.78
C CYS A 52 -1.60 0.21 -2.98
N MET A 53 -2.49 0.66 -2.08
CA MET A 53 -3.07 1.99 -2.16
C MET A 53 -3.24 2.61 -0.79
N ILE A 54 -3.08 3.93 -0.68
CA ILE A 54 -3.18 4.63 0.60
C ILE A 54 -3.70 6.05 0.44
N GLY A 55 -4.47 6.55 1.42
CA GLY A 55 -4.89 7.94 1.50
C GLY A 55 -6.40 8.10 1.62
N THR A 56 -6.94 9.23 1.14
CA THR A 56 -8.38 9.49 1.08
C THR A 56 -9.07 8.57 0.07
N LYS A 57 -10.41 8.49 0.11
CA LYS A 57 -11.21 7.77 -0.90
C LYS A 57 -10.83 8.20 -2.33
N VAL A 58 -10.64 9.51 -2.55
CA VAL A 58 -10.28 10.07 -3.86
C VAL A 58 -8.86 9.66 -4.27
N GLN A 59 -7.88 9.76 -3.36
CA GLN A 59 -6.50 9.36 -3.63
C GLN A 59 -6.38 7.87 -3.94
N VAL A 60 -7.06 7.01 -3.17
CA VAL A 60 -7.09 5.57 -3.41
C VAL A 60 -7.72 5.26 -4.77
N LEU A 61 -8.81 5.91 -5.14
CA LEU A 61 -9.43 5.70 -6.45
C LEU A 61 -8.54 6.16 -7.61
N ARG A 62 -7.77 7.24 -7.44
CA ARG A 62 -6.76 7.66 -8.42
C ARG A 62 -5.68 6.60 -8.61
N GLN A 63 -5.16 6.05 -7.50
CA GLN A 63 -4.18 4.95 -7.55
C GLN A 63 -4.78 3.68 -8.18
N ALA A 64 -6.04 3.37 -7.90
CA ALA A 64 -6.75 2.26 -8.53
C ALA A 64 -6.89 2.43 -10.05
N VAL A 65 -7.17 3.64 -10.53
CA VAL A 65 -7.22 3.94 -11.98
C VAL A 65 -5.84 3.75 -12.61
N TYR A 66 -4.78 4.21 -11.96
CA TYR A 66 -3.40 4.01 -12.44
C TYR A 66 -3.06 2.52 -12.57
N LEU A 67 -3.35 1.72 -11.53
CA LEU A 67 -3.11 0.27 -11.54
C LEU A 67 -3.99 -0.46 -12.55
N ALA A 68 -5.24 -0.04 -12.72
CA ALA A 68 -6.20 -0.64 -13.64
C ALA A 68 -5.72 -0.58 -15.11
N GLY A 69 -4.89 0.40 -15.48
CA GLY A 69 -4.26 0.44 -16.81
C GLY A 69 -3.43 -0.81 -17.11
N SER A 70 -2.84 -1.44 -16.10
CA SER A 70 -2.08 -2.69 -16.27
C SER A 70 -2.96 -3.91 -16.60
N CYS A 71 -4.29 -3.79 -16.45
CA CYS A 71 -5.22 -4.86 -16.80
C CYS A 71 -5.45 -4.98 -18.31
N GLU A 72 -5.36 -3.89 -19.09
CA GLU A 72 -5.63 -3.90 -20.55
C GLU A 72 -4.69 -4.85 -21.29
N GLY A 73 -3.40 -4.83 -20.94
CA GLY A 73 -2.38 -5.72 -21.51
C GLY A 73 -2.21 -7.05 -20.79
N GLY A 74 -3.08 -7.38 -19.82
CA GLY A 74 -2.96 -8.59 -19.00
C GLY A 74 -1.74 -8.63 -18.08
N SER A 75 -1.08 -7.48 -17.86
CA SER A 75 0.08 -7.34 -16.96
C SER A 75 -0.31 -7.36 -15.48
N LEU A 76 -1.59 -7.14 -15.19
CA LEU A 76 -2.23 -7.31 -13.90
C LEU A 76 -3.46 -8.22 -14.03
N GLN A 77 -3.47 -9.34 -13.30
CA GLN A 77 -4.53 -10.34 -13.39
C GLN A 77 -5.11 -10.69 -12.01
N PRO A 78 -6.22 -10.05 -11.62
CA PRO A 78 -7.03 -10.44 -10.48
C PRO A 78 -7.49 -11.89 -10.58
N HIS A 79 -7.26 -12.68 -9.54
CA HIS A 79 -7.51 -14.14 -9.48
C HIS A 79 -6.86 -14.93 -10.60
N GLY A 80 -5.79 -14.41 -11.21
CA GLY A 80 -5.16 -15.01 -12.40
C GLY A 80 -6.07 -15.08 -13.61
N ARG A 81 -7.00 -14.13 -13.74
CA ARG A 81 -7.88 -13.99 -14.90
C ARG A 81 -7.73 -12.62 -15.52
N TYR A 82 -8.01 -12.54 -16.82
CA TYR A 82 -8.19 -11.26 -17.50
C TYR A 82 -9.31 -10.47 -16.82
N CYS A 83 -9.06 -9.19 -16.62
CA CYS A 83 -9.95 -8.25 -15.96
C CYS A 83 -9.96 -6.97 -16.79
N THR A 84 -11.10 -6.30 -16.91
CA THR A 84 -11.13 -4.96 -17.50
C THR A 84 -10.72 -3.92 -16.46
N PRO A 85 -10.16 -2.76 -16.86
CA PRO A 85 -9.86 -1.68 -15.93
C PRO A 85 -11.06 -1.26 -15.07
N GLU A 86 -12.25 -1.16 -15.65
CA GLU A 86 -13.49 -0.77 -14.94
C GLU A 86 -13.88 -1.82 -13.89
N SER A 87 -13.66 -3.09 -14.20
CA SER A 87 -13.93 -4.18 -13.27
C SER A 87 -12.99 -4.15 -12.07
N TYR A 88 -11.72 -3.77 -12.30
CA TYR A 88 -10.75 -3.55 -11.24
C TYR A 88 -11.14 -2.36 -10.36
N ILE A 89 -11.42 -1.19 -10.96
CA ILE A 89 -11.82 0.02 -10.24
C ILE A 89 -13.11 -0.22 -9.43
N ARG A 90 -14.08 -0.94 -10.00
CA ARG A 90 -15.32 -1.31 -9.30
C ARG A 90 -15.06 -2.16 -8.06
N ARG A 91 -14.09 -3.09 -8.13
CA ARG A 91 -13.67 -3.90 -6.97
C ARG A 91 -13.13 -3.01 -5.86
N ILE A 92 -12.24 -2.07 -6.18
CA ILE A 92 -11.67 -1.16 -5.18
C ILE A 92 -12.74 -0.24 -4.58
N ARG A 93 -13.67 0.28 -5.38
CA ARG A 93 -14.82 1.06 -4.87
C ARG A 93 -15.62 0.28 -3.83
N ARG A 94 -15.94 -0.98 -4.10
CA ARG A 94 -16.67 -1.84 -3.17
C ARG A 94 -15.90 -2.10 -1.87
N LEU A 95 -14.57 -2.17 -1.92
CA LEU A 95 -13.75 -2.28 -0.71
C LEU A 95 -13.81 -1.03 0.15
N LEU A 96 -13.84 0.15 -0.47
CA LEU A 96 -13.94 1.45 0.22
C LEU A 96 -15.33 1.70 0.81
N GLU A 97 -16.36 1.08 0.25
CA GLU A 97 -17.76 1.19 0.72
C GLU A 97 -18.16 0.06 1.68
N GLY A 98 -17.41 -1.04 1.66
CA GLY A 98 -17.65 -2.19 2.51
C GLY A 98 -17.20 -1.97 3.96
N PRO A 99 -17.52 -2.91 4.86
CA PRO A 99 -16.94 -2.89 6.19
C PRO A 99 -15.41 -2.94 6.06
N GLY A 100 -14.71 -2.14 6.88
CA GLY A 100 -13.26 -2.23 7.01
C GLY A 100 -12.83 -3.69 7.25
N TYR A 101 -11.63 -4.03 6.80
CA TYR A 101 -11.15 -5.40 6.73
C TYR A 101 -11.26 -6.12 8.08
N VAL A 102 -12.02 -7.23 8.10
CA VAL A 102 -12.52 -7.87 9.33
C VAL A 102 -11.59 -9.00 9.82
N SER A 103 -10.54 -9.35 9.09
CA SER A 103 -9.59 -10.42 9.48
C SER A 103 -8.49 -9.88 10.40
N ARG A 104 -7.84 -10.76 11.19
CA ARG A 104 -6.85 -10.46 12.26
C ARG A 104 -5.56 -9.74 11.81
N GLY A 105 -5.51 -9.20 10.60
CA GLY A 105 -4.37 -8.43 10.14
C GLY A 105 -4.32 -7.03 10.71
N TYR A 106 -3.15 -6.43 10.58
CA TYR A 106 -2.90 -5.05 10.96
C TYR A 106 -2.03 -4.39 9.90
N TRP A 107 -2.08 -3.07 9.88
CA TRP A 107 -1.15 -2.24 9.13
C TRP A 107 -0.33 -1.40 10.11
N ARG A 108 0.85 -0.96 9.68
CA ARG A 108 1.72 -0.05 10.45
C ARG A 108 2.16 1.10 9.56
N PRO A 109 2.06 2.37 10.03
CA PRO A 109 2.62 3.51 9.32
C PRO A 109 4.15 3.44 9.43
N ARG A 110 4.80 3.06 8.33
CA ARG A 110 6.26 2.97 8.25
C ARG A 110 6.71 3.47 6.90
N LEU A 111 7.35 4.63 6.89
CA LEU A 111 7.96 5.17 5.69
C LEU A 111 9.30 4.47 5.46
N ARG A 112 9.51 3.94 4.26
CA ARG A 112 10.79 3.43 3.75
C ARG A 112 11.08 4.08 2.41
N ILE A 113 12.06 4.98 2.38
CA ILE A 113 12.36 5.79 1.20
C ILE A 113 13.88 5.96 1.00
N ARG A 114 14.29 6.44 -0.18
CA ARG A 114 15.69 6.81 -0.41
C ARG A 114 16.07 7.99 0.50
N PRO A 115 17.28 8.01 1.11
CA PRO A 115 17.70 9.09 2.00
C PRO A 115 17.72 10.48 1.37
N THR A 116 17.83 10.56 0.04
CA THR A 116 17.90 11.82 -0.72
C THR A 116 16.53 12.38 -1.11
N HIS A 117 15.43 11.72 -0.73
CA HIS A 117 14.09 12.19 -1.08
C HIS A 117 13.68 13.38 -0.19
N VAL A 118 13.06 14.41 -0.77
CA VAL A 118 12.68 15.67 -0.08
C VAL A 118 11.81 15.46 1.18
N VAL A 119 11.06 14.36 1.23
CA VAL A 119 10.27 13.96 2.41
C VAL A 119 11.15 13.78 3.66
N VAL A 120 12.43 13.42 3.50
CA VAL A 120 13.37 13.25 4.61
C VAL A 120 13.67 14.58 5.28
N ASP A 121 13.75 15.66 4.52
CA ASP A 121 13.96 17.01 5.06
C ASP A 121 12.71 17.52 5.79
N ASP A 122 11.53 17.25 5.23
CA ASP A 122 10.25 17.51 5.90
C ASP A 122 10.11 16.75 7.22
N LEU A 123 10.53 15.48 7.27
CA LEU A 123 10.52 14.67 8.49
C LEU A 123 11.40 15.29 9.58
N ARG A 124 12.62 15.72 9.22
CA ARG A 124 13.53 16.39 10.15
C ARG A 124 12.95 17.72 10.64
N ALA A 125 12.30 18.49 9.76
CA ALA A 125 11.60 19.72 10.14
C ALA A 125 10.43 19.46 11.12
N MET A 126 9.81 18.27 11.07
CA MET A 126 8.80 17.80 12.03
C MET A 126 9.41 17.18 13.31
N GLY A 127 10.74 17.25 13.46
CA GLY A 127 11.46 16.66 14.60
C GLY A 127 11.49 15.12 14.59
N ILE A 128 11.33 14.49 13.43
CA ILE A 128 11.41 13.04 13.25
C ILE A 128 12.74 12.72 12.58
N GLU A 129 13.65 12.06 13.30
CA GLU A 129 14.91 11.62 12.71
C GLU A 129 14.77 10.20 12.11
N PRO A 130 14.98 10.02 10.79
CA PRO A 130 14.95 8.71 10.18
C PRO A 130 16.17 7.87 10.54
N THR A 131 15.94 6.57 10.76
CA THR A 131 17.03 5.61 10.86
C THR A 131 17.46 5.15 9.46
N ILE A 132 18.76 5.04 9.21
CA ILE A 132 19.27 4.50 7.95
C ILE A 132 19.40 2.98 8.06
N GLU A 133 18.70 2.26 7.18
CA GLU A 133 18.75 0.81 7.06
C GLU A 133 19.26 0.41 5.66
N LYS A 134 19.98 -0.72 5.58
CA LYS A 134 20.42 -1.30 4.29
C LYS A 134 19.42 -2.36 3.85
N TRP A 135 18.82 -2.19 2.68
CA TRP A 135 17.82 -3.09 2.13
C TRP A 135 18.16 -3.45 0.69
N HIS A 136 18.35 -4.74 0.42
CA HIS A 136 18.82 -5.26 -0.87
C HIS A 136 20.06 -4.54 -1.43
N GLY A 137 20.98 -4.13 -0.56
CA GLY A 137 22.20 -3.42 -0.93
C GLY A 137 22.04 -1.90 -1.08
N GLU A 138 20.82 -1.36 -1.05
CA GLU A 138 20.54 0.07 -1.09
C GLU A 138 20.30 0.63 0.31
N GLU A 139 20.74 1.88 0.55
CA GLU A 139 20.39 2.60 1.77
C GLU A 139 18.97 3.16 1.68
N ARG A 140 18.22 3.03 2.78
CA ARG A 140 16.87 3.55 2.93
C ARG A 140 16.76 4.32 4.24
N ALA A 141 16.19 5.51 4.18
CA ALA A 141 15.70 6.22 5.35
C ALA A 141 14.37 5.60 5.77
N VAL A 142 14.30 5.21 7.05
CA VAL A 142 13.17 4.49 7.61
C VAL A 142 12.64 5.20 8.83
N VAL A 143 11.32 5.38 8.87
CA VAL A 143 10.60 5.99 9.99
C VAL A 143 9.39 5.13 10.31
N ALA A 144 9.27 4.69 11.55
CA ALA A 144 8.01 4.17 12.09
C ALA A 144 7.27 5.31 12.81
N PHE A 145 6.01 5.52 12.48
CA PHE A 145 5.20 6.53 13.13
C PHE A 145 4.46 5.91 14.31
N SER A 146 4.53 6.58 15.45
CA SER A 146 3.73 6.22 16.61
C SER A 146 2.24 6.53 16.37
N PRO A 147 1.30 5.87 17.07
CA PRO A 147 -0.13 6.10 16.88
C PRO A 147 -0.56 7.58 17.01
N ASP A 148 0.07 8.33 17.91
CA ASP A 148 -0.17 9.77 18.13
C ASP A 148 0.27 10.65 16.96
N ARG A 149 1.18 10.18 16.10
CA ARG A 149 1.66 10.89 14.90
C ARG A 149 1.02 10.42 13.60
N GLN A 150 -0.04 9.61 13.65
CA GLN A 150 -0.73 9.16 12.43
C GLN A 150 -1.33 10.31 11.62
N GLY A 151 -1.75 11.40 12.26
CA GLY A 151 -2.20 12.60 11.56
C GLY A 151 -1.11 13.22 10.68
N ASP A 152 0.11 13.38 11.22
CA ASP A 152 1.26 13.90 10.49
C ASP A 152 1.67 12.97 9.34
N PHE A 153 1.66 11.66 9.59
CA PHE A 153 1.90 10.65 8.58
C PHE A 153 0.98 10.81 7.36
N PHE A 154 -0.33 10.98 7.58
CA PHE A 154 -1.26 11.17 6.48
C PHE A 154 -1.13 12.54 5.80
N ARG A 155 -0.70 13.59 6.49
CA ARG A 155 -0.36 14.88 5.85
C ARG A 155 0.82 14.75 4.90
N LEU A 156 1.82 13.94 5.25
CA LEU A 156 2.93 13.62 4.33
C LEU A 156 2.43 12.84 3.11
N ILE A 157 1.50 11.89 3.29
CA ILE A 157 0.86 11.19 2.17
C ILE A 157 0.04 12.14 1.30
N ASP A 158 -0.65 13.13 1.88
CA ASP A 158 -1.39 14.11 1.10
C ASP A 158 -0.48 14.92 0.18
N ARG A 159 0.77 15.18 0.63
CA ARG A 159 1.79 15.90 -0.13
C ARG A 159 2.50 15.02 -1.15
N TYR A 160 2.92 13.82 -0.77
CA TYR A 160 3.86 12.98 -1.53
C TYR A 160 3.29 11.64 -2.01
N GLY A 161 2.06 11.29 -1.63
CA GLY A 161 1.46 9.99 -1.91
C GLY A 161 1.19 9.71 -3.39
N ASN A 162 1.25 10.72 -4.26
CA ASN A 162 1.18 10.53 -5.71
C ASN A 162 2.56 10.22 -6.33
N GLU A 163 3.66 10.52 -5.63
CA GLU A 163 5.03 10.33 -6.11
C GLU A 163 5.60 8.97 -5.66
N LEU A 164 5.13 8.47 -4.52
CA LEU A 164 5.63 7.27 -3.89
C LEU A 164 4.54 6.19 -3.81
N PRO A 165 4.88 4.93 -4.11
CA PRO A 165 3.92 3.83 -4.02
C PRO A 165 3.52 3.56 -2.57
N ALA A 166 2.32 3.03 -2.34
CA ALA A 166 1.77 2.83 -1.00
C ALA A 166 2.62 1.93 -0.09
N TRP A 167 3.34 0.95 -0.64
CA TRP A 167 4.24 0.07 0.11
C TRP A 167 5.44 0.81 0.72
N CYS A 168 5.77 2.01 0.21
CA CYS A 168 6.75 2.87 0.86
C CYS A 168 6.21 3.45 2.16
N TRP A 169 4.89 3.61 2.32
CA TRP A 169 4.27 4.31 3.44
C TRP A 169 3.72 3.38 4.52
N ALA A 170 3.27 2.19 4.14
CA ALA A 170 2.63 1.26 5.06
C ALA A 170 3.13 -0.16 4.87
N GLU A 171 3.34 -0.82 6.00
CA GLU A 171 3.53 -2.27 6.06
C GLU A 171 2.23 -2.93 6.49
N VAL A 172 1.96 -4.10 5.93
CA VAL A 172 0.78 -4.89 6.24
C VAL A 172 1.22 -6.28 6.67
N ALA A 173 0.63 -6.79 7.75
CA ALA A 173 1.00 -8.09 8.30
C ALA A 173 -0.17 -8.76 9.05
N GLY A 174 -0.01 -10.04 9.37
CA GLY A 174 -1.02 -10.82 10.10
C GLY A 174 -2.27 -11.18 9.29
N LEU A 175 -2.26 -10.92 7.99
CA LEU A 175 -3.32 -11.29 7.07
C LEU A 175 -3.19 -12.77 6.69
N ALA A 176 -4.33 -13.47 6.65
CA ALA A 176 -4.37 -14.84 6.15
C ALA A 176 -3.97 -14.87 4.68
N ALA A 177 -3.06 -15.77 4.30
CA ALA A 177 -2.75 -16.04 2.91
C ALA A 177 -3.78 -17.02 2.32
N SER A 178 -4.04 -16.91 1.02
CA SER A 178 -4.88 -17.87 0.27
C SER A 178 -4.12 -19.16 -0.05
#